data_AF-A0A935QZ22-F1
#
_entry.id   AF-A0A935QZ22-F1
#
_cell.length_a   1.000
_cell.length_b   1.000
_cell.length_c   1.000
_cell.angle_alpha   90.00
_cell.angle_beta   90.00
_cell.angle_gamma   90.00
#
_symmetry.space_group_name_H-M   'P 1'
#
loop_
_entity.id
_entity.type
_entity.pdbx_description
1 polymer ?
#
loop_
_entity_poly.entity_id
_entity_poly.type
_entity_poly.pdbx_seq_one_letter_code
_entity_poly.pdbx_strand_id
1 'polypeptide(L)'
;MRSVIRLLVAEHRALLESPAVEPSQRARLARLLAGEADEETLRMSLRDLSVGLRDHHGEPTVILIDEYDAPIEAAFVSQGYDEVILFMQGMLGAALKSNPLLSTAVLTG
;
A
#
# COMPACT_ATOMS: atom_id res chain seq x y z
N MET A 1 -10.30 2.66 -4.89
CA MET A 1 -9.45 2.01 -3.86
C MET A 1 -9.72 0.51 -3.72
N ARG A 2 -10.92 0.05 -3.29
CA ARG A 2 -11.26 -1.39 -3.10
C ARG A 2 -10.89 -2.29 -4.28
N SER A 3 -11.23 -1.87 -5.50
CA SER A 3 -10.97 -2.62 -6.74
C SER A 3 -9.47 -2.77 -7.04
N VAL A 4 -8.68 -1.71 -6.83
CA VAL A 4 -7.24 -1.69 -7.12
C VAL A 4 -6.49 -2.67 -6.22
N ILE A 5 -6.72 -2.60 -4.92
CA ILE A 5 -6.03 -3.48 -3.97
C ILE A 5 -6.43 -4.94 -4.18
N ARG A 6 -7.69 -5.19 -4.50
CA ARG A 6 -8.16 -6.53 -4.85
C ARG A 6 -7.44 -7.10 -6.07
N LEU A 7 -7.23 -6.30 -7.11
CA LEU A 7 -6.47 -6.70 -8.30
C LEU A 7 -5.01 -7.01 -7.96
N LEU A 8 -4.40 -6.19 -7.12
CA LEU A 8 -3.02 -6.40 -6.68
C LEU A 8 -2.86 -7.69 -5.87
N VAL A 9 -3.79 -8.00 -4.97
CA VAL A 9 -3.82 -9.30 -4.29
C VAL A 9 -4.05 -10.46 -5.27
N ALA A 10 -4.86 -10.24 -6.31
CA ALA A 10 -5.10 -11.25 -7.34
C ALA A 10 -3.84 -11.55 -8.18
N GLU A 11 -3.01 -10.55 -8.44
CA GLU A 11 -1.71 -10.68 -9.10
C GLU A 11 -0.72 -11.46 -8.21
N HIS A 12 -0.75 -11.21 -6.90
CA HIS A 12 0.10 -11.88 -5.92
C HIS A 12 -0.61 -13.04 -5.18
N ARG A 13 -1.43 -13.84 -5.87
CA ARG A 13 -2.17 -14.97 -5.26
C ARG A 13 -1.29 -16.00 -4.55
N ALA A 14 -0.02 -16.12 -4.94
CA ALA A 14 0.94 -17.01 -4.30
C ALA A 14 1.09 -16.73 -2.79
N LEU A 15 0.82 -15.49 -2.35
CA LEU A 15 0.83 -15.12 -0.93
C LEU A 15 -0.22 -15.87 -0.09
N LEU A 16 -1.33 -16.28 -0.69
CA LEU A 16 -2.41 -17.00 0.00
C LEU A 16 -2.04 -18.45 0.34
N GLU A 17 -1.11 -19.03 -0.41
CA GLU A 17 -0.65 -20.41 -0.21
C GLU A 17 0.77 -20.47 0.37
N SER A 18 1.43 -19.32 0.53
CA SER A 18 2.80 -19.24 1.03
C SER A 18 2.88 -19.73 2.48
N PRO A 19 3.71 -20.75 2.78
CA PRO A 19 3.91 -21.20 4.15
C PRO A 19 4.71 -20.20 5.00
N ALA A 20 5.45 -19.30 4.35
CA ALA A 20 6.19 -18.24 5.03
C ALA A 20 5.30 -17.08 5.48
N VAL A 21 4.10 -16.93 4.90
CA VAL A 21 3.15 -15.87 5.27
C VAL A 21 2.26 -16.36 6.42
N GLU A 22 2.17 -15.55 7.46
CA GLU A 22 1.41 -15.87 8.67
C GLU A 22 -0.09 -16.11 8.35
N PRO A 23 -0.73 -17.14 8.94
CA PRO A 23 -2.11 -17.52 8.61
C PRO A 23 -3.15 -16.41 8.73
N SER A 24 -3.10 -15.58 9.79
CA SER A 24 -4.04 -14.47 9.97
C SER A 24 -3.89 -13.43 8.86
N GLN A 25 -2.68 -13.21 8.37
CA GLN A 25 -2.42 -12.30 7.26
C GLN A 25 -2.93 -12.86 5.93
N ARG A 26 -2.73 -14.16 5.69
CA ARG A 26 -3.34 -14.84 4.53
C ARG A 26 -4.86 -14.73 4.56
N ALA A 27 -5.49 -14.88 5.72
CA ALA A 27 -6.92 -14.70 5.87
C ALA A 27 -7.38 -13.27 5.55
N ARG A 28 -6.64 -12.24 5.97
CA ARG A 28 -6.93 -10.84 5.61
C ARG A 28 -6.79 -10.58 4.11
N LEU A 29 -5.74 -11.09 3.47
CA LEU A 29 -5.55 -11.01 2.01
C LEU A 29 -6.66 -11.76 1.25
N ALA A 30 -7.08 -12.93 1.73
CA ALA A 30 -8.18 -13.68 1.14
C ALA A 30 -9.51 -12.91 1.20
N ARG A 31 -9.83 -12.25 2.33
CA ARG A 31 -11.01 -11.37 2.46
C ARG A 31 -10.96 -10.19 1.48
N LEU A 32 -9.80 -9.59 1.29
CA LEU A 32 -9.60 -8.54 0.28
C LEU A 32 -9.88 -9.07 -1.13
N LEU A 33 -9.37 -10.27 -1.45
CA LEU A 33 -9.60 -10.91 -2.76
C LEU A 33 -11.06 -11.29 -2.99
N ALA A 34 -11.78 -11.71 -1.95
CA ALA A 34 -13.21 -12.03 -1.99
C ALA A 34 -14.10 -10.78 -2.14
N GLY A 35 -13.58 -9.59 -1.81
CA GLY A 35 -14.36 -8.35 -1.77
C GLY A 35 -15.08 -8.14 -0.43
N GLU A 36 -14.74 -8.91 0.59
CA GLU A 36 -15.36 -8.95 1.92
C GLU A 36 -14.56 -8.15 2.97
N ALA A 37 -13.60 -7.35 2.53
CA ALA A 37 -12.83 -6.47 3.40
C ALA A 37 -13.74 -5.39 4.00
N ASP A 38 -13.67 -5.21 5.31
CA ASP A 38 -14.21 -4.03 5.99
C ASP A 38 -13.25 -2.83 5.83
N GLU A 39 -13.64 -1.67 6.35
CA GLU A 39 -12.86 -0.45 6.24
C GLU A 39 -11.52 -0.53 6.96
N GLU A 40 -11.47 -1.25 8.10
CA GLU A 40 -10.23 -1.51 8.82
C GLU A 40 -9.27 -2.39 8.00
N THR A 41 -9.78 -3.47 7.41
CA THR A 41 -9.00 -4.36 6.54
C THR A 41 -8.46 -3.59 5.33
N LEU A 42 -9.26 -2.70 4.74
CA LEU A 42 -8.81 -1.85 3.63
C LEU A 42 -7.73 -0.87 4.06
N ARG A 43 -7.88 -0.22 5.21
CA ARG A 43 -6.88 0.71 5.74
C ARG A 43 -5.52 0.02 5.96
N MET A 44 -5.54 -1.26 6.33
CA MET A 44 -4.33 -2.05 6.58
C MET A 44 -3.81 -2.82 5.37
N SER A 45 -4.56 -2.83 4.27
CA SER A 45 -4.33 -3.76 3.15
C SER A 45 -2.98 -3.60 2.44
N LEU A 46 -2.50 -2.37 2.22
CA LEU A 46 -1.16 -2.14 1.66
C LEU A 46 -0.06 -2.65 2.59
N ARG A 47 -0.22 -2.48 3.91
CA ARG A 47 0.72 -3.02 4.90
C ARG A 47 0.71 -4.55 4.86
N ASP A 48 -0.47 -5.17 4.89
CA ASP A 48 -0.60 -6.63 4.85
C ASP A 48 -0.05 -7.22 3.55
N LEU A 49 -0.20 -6.53 2.42
CA LEU A 49 0.43 -6.94 1.17
C LEU A 49 1.96 -6.84 1.25
N SER A 50 2.50 -5.69 1.71
CA SER A 50 3.94 -5.48 1.80
C SER A 50 4.63 -6.45 2.75
N VAL A 51 4.01 -6.76 3.88
CA VAL A 51 4.51 -7.77 4.81
C VAL A 51 4.46 -9.16 4.17
N GLY A 52 3.40 -9.48 3.42
CA GLY A 52 3.24 -10.78 2.77
C GLY A 52 4.28 -11.01 1.68
N LEU A 53 4.54 -9.99 0.85
CA LEU A 53 5.59 -10.00 -0.17
C LEU A 53 6.97 -10.20 0.45
N ARG A 54 7.28 -9.47 1.53
CA ARG A 54 8.55 -9.62 2.24
C ARG A 54 8.71 -11.03 2.78
N ASP A 55 7.70 -11.56 3.46
CA ASP A 55 7.80 -12.87 4.08
C ASP A 55 7.87 -13.99 3.04
N HIS A 56 7.16 -13.86 1.91
CA HIS A 56 7.19 -14.82 0.82
C HIS A 56 8.53 -14.84 0.05
N HIS A 57 9.11 -13.66 -0.22
CA HIS A 57 10.35 -13.55 -1.00
C HIS A 57 11.62 -13.52 -0.15
N GLY A 58 11.51 -13.29 1.17
CA GLY A 58 12.64 -13.17 2.08
C GLY A 58 13.43 -11.85 1.93
N GLU A 59 12.93 -10.91 1.13
CA GLU A 59 13.58 -9.64 0.82
C GLU A 59 12.68 -8.45 1.20
N PRO A 60 13.24 -7.28 1.56
CA PRO A 60 12.45 -6.09 1.86
C PRO A 60 11.57 -5.65 0.68
N THR A 61 10.31 -5.31 0.96
CA THR A 61 9.39 -4.79 -0.05
C THR A 61 9.72 -3.34 -0.42
N VAL A 62 9.82 -3.06 -1.71
CA VAL A 62 10.00 -1.71 -2.28
C VAL A 62 8.65 -1.18 -2.77
N ILE A 63 8.35 0.09 -2.49
CA ILE A 63 7.16 0.79 -3.00
C ILE A 63 7.63 1.92 -3.91
N LEU A 64 7.14 1.91 -5.14
CA LEU A 64 7.35 2.97 -6.13
C LEU A 64 6.06 3.76 -6.25
N ILE A 65 6.14 5.08 -6.10
CA ILE A 65 5.01 6.00 -6.25
C ILE A 65 5.35 6.92 -7.41
N ASP A 66 4.66 6.70 -8.52
CA ASP A 66 4.74 7.54 -9.71
C ASP A 66 3.63 8.60 -9.68
N GLU A 67 3.86 9.72 -10.35
CA GLU A 67 2.92 10.86 -10.44
C GLU A 67 2.39 11.34 -9.07
N TYR A 68 3.28 11.42 -8.06
CA TYR A 68 2.89 11.90 -6.73
C TYR A 68 2.46 13.37 -6.75
N ASP A 69 2.87 14.13 -7.77
CA ASP A 69 2.60 15.54 -7.97
C ASP A 69 1.24 15.80 -8.65
N ALA A 70 0.72 14.88 -9.48
CA ALA A 70 -0.61 14.99 -10.08
C ALA A 70 -1.75 15.41 -9.10
N PRO A 71 -1.90 14.80 -7.90
CA PRO A 71 -2.90 15.27 -6.94
C PRO A 71 -2.58 16.66 -6.37
N ILE A 72 -1.31 17.04 -6.26
CA ILE A 72 -0.88 18.36 -5.79
C ILE A 72 -1.21 19.43 -6.84
N GLU A 73 -0.93 19.14 -8.11
CA GLU A 73 -1.28 20.01 -9.25
C GLU A 73 -2.79 20.21 -9.36
N ALA A 74 -3.57 19.14 -9.25
CA ALA A 74 -5.04 19.24 -9.25
C ALA A 74 -5.56 20.11 -8.09
N ALA A 75 -4.98 19.96 -6.90
CA ALA A 75 -5.35 20.73 -5.71
C ALA A 75 -4.99 22.21 -5.80
N PHE A 76 -3.89 22.53 -6.50
CA PHE A 76 -3.51 23.90 -6.81
C PHE A 76 -4.58 24.60 -7.66
N VAL A 77 -5.12 23.90 -8.67
CA VAL A 77 -6.20 24.43 -9.53
C VAL A 77 -7.53 24.56 -8.77
N SER A 78 -7.83 23.64 -7.85
CA SER A 78 -9.12 23.56 -7.17
C SER A 78 -9.19 24.24 -5.79
N GLN A 79 -8.20 25.07 -5.42
CA GLN A 79 -8.10 25.75 -4.12
C GLN A 79 -8.00 24.83 -2.88
N GLY A 80 -7.54 23.58 -3.05
CA GLY A 80 -7.36 22.58 -1.97
C GLY A 80 -5.89 22.29 -1.63
N TYR A 81 -4.97 23.16 -2.07
CA TYR A 81 -3.53 22.90 -2.05
C TYR A 81 -2.98 22.59 -0.65
N ASP A 82 -3.33 23.41 0.36
CA ASP A 82 -2.79 23.28 1.72
C ASP A 82 -3.17 21.94 2.37
N GLU A 83 -4.41 21.50 2.16
CA GLU A 83 -4.94 20.23 2.69
C GLU A 83 -4.26 19.03 2.04
N VAL A 84 -4.10 19.06 0.72
CA VAL A 84 -3.45 17.99 -0.04
C VAL A 84 -1.96 17.93 0.28
N ILE A 85 -1.27 19.06 0.40
CA ILE A 85 0.14 19.09 0.80
C ILE A 85 0.32 18.56 2.21
N LEU A 86 -0.51 18.96 3.17
CA LEU A 86 -0.41 18.46 4.54
C LEU A 86 -0.62 16.94 4.59
N PHE A 87 -1.61 16.43 3.84
CA PHE A 87 -1.85 15.00 3.69
C PHE A 87 -0.64 14.28 3.08
N MET A 88 -0.12 14.77 1.95
CA MET A 88 1.00 14.14 1.24
C MET A 88 2.27 14.15 2.09
N GLN A 89 2.56 15.23 2.81
CA GLN A 89 3.69 15.31 3.75
C GLN A 89 3.56 14.30 4.88
N GLY A 90 2.37 14.16 5.47
CA GLY A 90 2.10 13.18 6.52
C GLY A 90 2.24 11.74 6.01
N MET A 91 1.60 11.44 4.88
CA MET A 91 1.60 10.12 4.25
C MET A 91 3.02 9.70 3.82
N LEU A 92 3.70 10.52 3.02
CA LEU A 92 5.06 10.23 2.53
C LEU A 92 6.07 10.27 3.68
N GLY A 93 5.90 11.15 4.66
CA GLY A 93 6.72 11.14 5.88
C GLY A 93 6.62 9.81 6.63
N ALA A 94 5.39 9.34 6.88
CA ALA A 94 5.14 8.08 7.55
C ALA A 94 5.67 6.88 6.76
N ALA A 95 5.44 6.87 5.44
CA ALA A 95 5.78 5.77 4.55
C ALA A 95 7.27 5.69 4.22
N LEU A 96 7.96 6.83 4.03
CA LEU A 96 9.32 6.89 3.51
C LEU A 96 10.38 7.19 4.58
N LYS A 97 10.08 8.02 5.59
CA LYS A 97 11.08 8.44 6.58
C LYS A 97 11.05 7.58 7.84
N SER A 98 9.86 7.20 8.32
CA SER A 98 9.70 6.50 9.60
C SER A 98 9.34 5.02 9.47
N ASN A 99 9.43 4.45 8.26
CA ASN A 99 9.04 3.06 8.02
C ASN A 99 10.26 2.13 8.10
N PRO A 100 10.46 1.39 9.21
CA PRO A 100 11.61 0.48 9.35
C PRO A 100 11.53 -0.74 8.43
N LEU A 101 10.39 -0.96 7.75
CA LEU A 101 10.18 -2.06 6.81
C LEU A 101 10.47 -1.69 5.36
N LEU A 102 10.70 -0.41 5.07
CA LEU A 102 11.00 0.07 3.72
C LEU A 102 12.51 0.08 3.50
N SER A 103 12.99 -0.65 2.48
CA SER A 103 14.41 -0.66 2.14
C SER A 103 14.80 0.48 1.20
N THR A 104 13.96 0.81 0.21
CA THR A 104 14.21 1.89 -0.74
C THR A 104 12.87 2.38 -1.29
N ALA A 105 12.78 3.68 -1.58
CA ALA A 105 11.70 4.25 -2.35
C ALA A 105 12.26 5.26 -3.35
N VAL A 106 11.62 5.31 -4.51
CA VAL A 106 11.89 6.28 -5.56
C VAL A 106 10.60 7.04 -5.80
N LEU A 107 10.69 8.37 -5.84
CA LEU A 107 9.61 9.26 -6.22
C LEU A 107 9.96 9.86 -7.57
N THR A 108 9.04 9.76 -8.52
CA THR A 108 9.15 10.32 -9.86
C THR A 108 7.94 11.21 -10.14
N GLY A 109 8.14 12.20 -10.99
CA GLY A 109 7.13 13.10 -11.56
C GLY A 109 7.52 13.38 -13.01
#